data_AF-A0A535VZL8-F1
#
_entry.id   AF-A0A535VZL8-F1
#
_cell.length_a   1.000
_cell.length_b   1.000
_cell.length_c   1.000
_cell.angle_alpha   90.00
_cell.angle_beta   90.00
_cell.angle_gamma   90.00
#
_symmetry.space_group_name_H-M   'P 1'
#
loop_
_entity.id
_entity.type
_entity.pdbx_description
1 polymer ?
#
loop_
_entity_poly.entity_id
_entity_poly.type
_entity_poly.pdbx_seq_one_letter_code
_entity_poly.pdbx_strand_id
1 'polypeptide(L)'
;MFRIRGCHRADSTRAHTAAPNLSMRTRPSICHGGGSGAVTGSCRAVNGNLEPRGPDSTPRGGSQAMKWVTREHPRTDRIACPWLIRKVIDPDAEIVYVPRDEVLAFAEREGATSFDAPGARYTHRDGKCSFETLVEEFHIDDPAIGVMARVVHGADVSEDADATPQSRGLEAIAEGFALLGLDDQRQLELELPVYDALYAWAQAQVRAA
;
A
#
# COMPACT_ATOMS: atom_id res chain seq x y z
N MET A 1 -15.56 9.62 -70.10
CA MET A 1 -16.00 8.30 -70.59
C MET A 1 -16.14 7.39 -69.38
N PHE A 2 -17.37 7.25 -68.87
CA PHE A 2 -17.71 6.46 -67.69
C PHE A 2 -17.65 4.96 -68.00
N ARG A 3 -17.08 4.15 -67.10
CA ARG A 3 -17.34 2.71 -67.04
C ARG A 3 -17.67 2.31 -65.61
N ILE A 4 -18.97 2.07 -65.39
CA ILE A 4 -19.56 1.40 -64.22
C ILE A 4 -19.72 -0.08 -64.57
N ARG A 5 -19.15 -0.96 -63.75
CA ARG A 5 -19.54 -2.37 -63.48
C ARG A 5 -18.91 -2.67 -62.11
N GLY A 6 -19.52 -3.20 -61.06
CA GLY A 6 -20.76 -3.95 -60.85
C GLY A 6 -20.45 -4.86 -59.65
N CYS A 7 -20.88 -4.48 -58.44
CA CYS A 7 -21.84 -5.22 -57.62
C CYS A 7 -21.56 -6.73 -57.48
N HIS A 8 -21.00 -7.14 -56.33
CA HIS A 8 -21.20 -8.47 -55.75
C HIS A 8 -21.58 -8.36 -54.27
N ARG A 9 -22.72 -8.98 -53.97
CA ARG A 9 -23.32 -9.26 -52.65
C ARG A 9 -22.33 -10.06 -51.80
N ALA A 10 -22.09 -9.63 -50.55
CA ALA A 10 -22.80 -10.03 -49.34
C ALA A 10 -22.52 -11.48 -48.93
N ASP A 11 -21.77 -11.65 -47.85
CA ASP A 11 -21.97 -12.76 -46.92
C ASP A 11 -21.75 -12.26 -45.50
N SER A 12 -22.86 -12.18 -44.75
CA SER A 12 -22.91 -11.79 -43.35
C SER A 12 -23.33 -12.99 -42.52
N THR A 13 -22.37 -13.80 -42.09
CA THR A 13 -22.61 -14.83 -41.07
C THR A 13 -22.11 -14.34 -39.72
N ARG A 14 -23.05 -13.71 -39.00
CA ARG A 14 -23.08 -13.62 -37.53
C ARG A 14 -23.13 -15.04 -36.97
N ALA A 15 -22.18 -15.40 -36.10
CA ALA A 15 -22.35 -16.50 -35.16
C ALA A 15 -22.19 -15.95 -33.75
N HIS A 16 -23.33 -15.60 -33.15
CA HIS A 16 -23.47 -15.44 -31.71
C HIS A 16 -23.44 -16.83 -31.09
N THR A 17 -22.39 -17.16 -30.34
CA THR A 17 -22.40 -18.34 -29.47
C THR A 17 -22.69 -17.88 -28.05
N ALA A 18 -23.88 -18.24 -27.59
CA ALA A 18 -24.43 -17.91 -26.28
C ALA A 18 -23.67 -18.63 -25.15
N ALA A 19 -23.43 -17.89 -24.06
CA ALA A 19 -22.98 -18.42 -22.79
C ALA A 19 -24.06 -19.32 -22.15
N PRO A 20 -23.71 -20.47 -21.54
CA PRO A 20 -24.66 -21.25 -20.79
C PRO A 20 -24.93 -20.63 -19.41
N ASN A 21 -26.20 -20.35 -19.18
CA ASN A 21 -26.81 -19.91 -17.93
C ASN A 21 -26.73 -21.01 -16.86
N LEU A 22 -25.89 -20.84 -15.83
CA LEU A 22 -25.87 -21.74 -14.68
C LEU A 22 -26.92 -21.29 -13.66
N SER A 23 -28.13 -21.81 -13.88
CA SER A 23 -29.28 -21.70 -13.00
C SER A 23 -28.98 -22.20 -11.58
N MET A 24 -29.29 -21.34 -10.62
CA MET A 24 -29.46 -21.64 -9.19
C MET A 24 -30.29 -22.90 -8.99
N ARG A 25 -29.71 -23.92 -8.35
CA ARG A 25 -30.47 -25.03 -7.76
C ARG A 25 -30.55 -24.86 -6.25
N THR A 26 -31.77 -24.69 -5.79
CA THR A 26 -32.20 -24.68 -4.40
C THR A 26 -32.37 -26.11 -3.85
N ARG A 27 -31.77 -26.34 -2.66
CA ARG A 27 -32.23 -27.18 -1.52
C ARG A 27 -32.22 -28.73 -1.64
N PRO A 28 -31.92 -29.50 -0.56
CA PRO A 28 -32.68 -29.44 0.70
C PRO A 28 -31.90 -29.41 2.04
N SER A 29 -32.60 -28.89 3.05
CA SER A 29 -32.33 -29.04 4.49
C SER A 29 -32.36 -30.49 4.94
N ILE A 30 -31.42 -30.88 5.80
CA ILE A 30 -31.58 -31.98 6.74
C ILE A 30 -31.24 -31.46 8.13
N CYS A 31 -32.10 -31.79 9.08
CA CYS A 31 -32.11 -31.31 10.45
C CYS A 31 -31.67 -32.42 11.44
N HIS A 32 -31.26 -31.97 12.63
CA HIS A 32 -31.31 -32.61 13.97
C HIS A 32 -30.09 -33.34 14.56
N GLY A 33 -29.78 -32.90 15.79
CA GLY A 33 -28.92 -33.52 16.81
C GLY A 33 -27.98 -32.46 17.40
N GLY A 34 -28.26 -31.75 18.50
CA GLY A 34 -28.82 -32.20 19.77
C GLY A 34 -27.67 -32.48 20.74
N GLY A 35 -27.29 -31.49 21.57
CA GLY A 35 -26.17 -31.63 22.50
C GLY A 35 -26.04 -30.43 23.45
N SER A 36 -26.84 -30.45 24.50
CA SER A 36 -26.80 -29.55 25.65
C SER A 36 -25.53 -29.76 26.47
N GLY A 37 -24.90 -28.68 26.92
CA GLY A 37 -23.70 -28.73 27.75
C GLY A 37 -23.35 -27.38 28.34
N ALA A 38 -24.18 -26.91 29.29
CA ALA A 38 -23.83 -25.79 30.16
C ALA A 38 -22.65 -26.19 31.06
N VAL A 39 -21.55 -25.43 31.00
CA VAL A 39 -20.52 -25.45 32.05
C VAL A 39 -20.57 -24.11 32.76
N THR A 40 -21.06 -24.18 33.99
CA THR A 40 -21.11 -23.13 34.99
C THR A 40 -19.71 -22.88 35.56
N GLY A 41 -19.27 -21.62 35.45
CA GLY A 41 -18.56 -20.80 36.44
C GLY A 41 -17.43 -21.40 37.30
N SER A 42 -16.28 -20.72 37.28
CA SER A 42 -15.69 -20.18 38.52
C SER A 42 -14.59 -19.17 38.17
N CYS A 43 -14.96 -17.89 38.12
CA CYS A 43 -14.00 -16.80 38.15
C CYS A 43 -13.53 -16.64 39.60
N ARG A 44 -12.29 -17.05 39.91
CA ARG A 44 -11.67 -16.71 41.19
C ARG A 44 -11.25 -15.24 41.17
N ALA A 45 -11.90 -14.45 42.02
CA ALA A 45 -11.45 -13.13 42.41
C ALA A 45 -10.09 -13.23 43.13
N VAL A 46 -9.10 -12.50 42.63
CA VAL A 46 -7.88 -12.19 43.39
C VAL A 46 -8.00 -10.73 43.80
N ASN A 47 -8.39 -10.50 45.05
CA ASN A 47 -8.31 -9.18 45.68
C ASN A 47 -6.93 -9.02 46.30
N GLY A 48 -6.18 -8.03 45.85
CA GLY A 48 -4.89 -7.64 46.43
C GLY A 48 -4.33 -6.37 45.79
N ASN A 49 -4.82 -5.23 46.29
CA ASN A 49 -4.31 -3.85 46.16
C ASN A 49 -3.24 -3.55 45.08
N LEU A 50 -3.67 -2.89 44.00
CA LEU A 50 -2.84 -1.89 43.33
C LEU A 50 -3.45 -0.52 43.57
N GLU A 51 -2.73 0.32 44.32
CA GLU A 51 -3.05 1.74 44.40
C GLU A 51 -2.86 2.40 43.03
N PRO A 52 -3.72 3.38 42.65
CA PRO A 52 -3.55 4.08 41.40
C PRO A 52 -2.33 4.99 41.48
N ARG A 53 -1.25 4.61 40.80
CA ARG A 53 -0.19 5.57 40.43
C ARG A 53 -0.82 6.59 39.50
N GLY A 54 -0.97 7.82 39.98
CA GLY A 54 -1.39 8.96 39.17
C GLY A 54 -0.43 9.17 37.98
N PRO A 55 -0.89 9.80 36.89
CA PRO A 55 -0.01 10.12 35.79
C PRO A 55 0.97 11.19 36.26
N ASP A 56 2.20 10.78 36.55
CA ASP A 56 3.34 11.69 36.54
C ASP A 56 3.63 12.02 35.06
N SER A 57 2.82 12.91 34.49
CA SER A 57 3.07 13.49 33.18
C SER A 57 3.87 14.77 33.37
N THR A 58 5.15 14.60 33.64
CA THR A 58 6.13 15.65 33.34
C THR A 58 6.09 15.86 31.82
N PRO A 59 5.89 17.10 31.33
CA PRO A 59 5.84 17.34 29.89
C PRO A 59 7.24 17.06 29.32
N ARG A 60 7.37 15.97 28.55
CA ARG A 60 8.52 15.82 27.66
C ARG A 60 8.51 17.04 26.75
N GLY A 61 9.57 17.84 26.80
CA GLY A 61 9.75 18.99 25.94
C GLY A 61 9.43 18.60 24.50
N GLY A 62 8.62 19.42 23.83
CA GLY A 62 8.07 19.12 22.52
C GLY A 62 9.16 18.83 21.49
N SER A 63 9.45 17.55 21.29
CA SER A 63 10.05 17.05 20.07
C SER A 63 9.02 17.34 18.99
N GLN A 64 9.24 18.39 18.20
CA GLN A 64 8.50 18.56 16.97
C GLN A 64 8.69 17.27 16.16
N ALA A 65 7.59 16.67 15.70
CA ALA A 65 7.63 15.55 14.78
C ALA A 65 8.56 15.89 13.60
N MET A 66 9.44 14.99 13.20
CA MET A 66 10.33 15.27 12.08
C MET A 66 9.50 15.29 10.79
N LYS A 67 9.68 16.36 10.02
CA LYS A 67 9.02 16.50 8.72
C LYS A 67 9.79 15.73 7.65
N TRP A 68 9.06 15.05 6.79
CA TRP A 68 9.56 14.37 5.60
C TRP A 68 8.81 14.90 4.39
N VAL A 69 9.54 15.36 3.37
CA VAL A 69 8.95 16.07 2.24
C VAL A 69 9.19 15.36 0.92
N THR A 70 8.17 15.30 0.08
CA THR A 70 8.26 14.83 -1.30
C THR A 70 7.33 15.64 -2.22
N ARG A 71 7.31 15.32 -3.50
CA ARG A 71 6.49 16.00 -4.51
C ARG A 71 5.04 15.51 -4.52
N GLU A 72 4.12 16.43 -4.75
CA GLU A 72 2.68 16.23 -4.92
C GLU A 72 2.28 15.20 -5.99
N HIS A 73 1.01 14.78 -5.97
CA HIS A 73 0.44 13.73 -6.82
C HIS A 73 1.16 12.38 -6.63
N PRO A 74 1.19 11.83 -5.40
CA PRO A 74 1.97 10.65 -5.07
C PRO A 74 1.50 9.42 -5.84
N ARG A 75 2.48 8.56 -6.15
CA ARG A 75 2.29 7.22 -6.73
C ARG A 75 3.35 6.31 -6.15
N THR A 76 3.07 5.02 -6.11
CA THR A 76 3.99 3.93 -5.70
C THR A 76 4.99 4.34 -4.61
N ASP A 77 6.23 4.71 -4.96
CA ASP A 77 7.28 5.05 -3.99
C ASP A 77 6.92 6.21 -3.06
N ARG A 78 6.17 7.20 -3.56
CA ARG A 78 5.71 8.36 -2.76
C ARG A 78 4.60 8.03 -1.78
N ILE A 79 4.11 6.78 -1.78
CA ILE A 79 3.22 6.24 -0.75
C ILE A 79 3.94 5.15 0.07
N ALA A 80 4.70 4.29 -0.60
CA ALA A 80 5.48 3.23 0.03
C ALA A 80 6.50 3.78 1.03
N CYS A 81 7.23 4.84 0.67
CA CYS A 81 8.21 5.49 1.54
C CYS A 81 7.55 6.07 2.80
N PRO A 82 6.48 6.89 2.72
CA PRO A 82 5.70 7.28 3.90
C PRO A 82 5.26 6.14 4.81
N TRP A 83 4.82 5.01 4.24
CA TRP A 83 4.48 3.82 5.02
C TRP A 83 5.70 3.28 5.77
N LEU A 84 6.83 3.08 5.09
CA LEU A 84 8.06 2.59 5.71
C LEU A 84 8.58 3.53 6.79
N ILE A 85 8.58 4.83 6.50
CA ILE A 85 9.00 5.89 7.42
C ILE A 85 8.18 5.78 8.70
N ARG A 86 6.84 5.86 8.60
CA ARG A 86 5.95 5.81 9.78
C ARG A 86 5.95 4.46 10.49
N LYS A 87 6.22 3.36 9.80
CA LYS A 87 6.16 2.03 10.40
C LYS A 87 7.44 1.64 11.12
N VAL A 88 8.60 2.06 10.60
CA VAL A 88 9.91 1.51 11.00
C VAL A 88 10.90 2.59 11.41
N ILE A 89 10.95 3.72 10.70
CA ILE A 89 12.03 4.70 10.85
C ILE A 89 11.66 5.77 11.89
N ASP A 90 10.47 6.34 11.76
CA ASP A 90 10.00 7.49 12.53
C ASP A 90 8.47 7.45 12.67
N PRO A 91 7.94 6.85 13.76
CA PRO A 91 6.50 6.68 13.97
C PRO A 91 5.70 7.98 14.04
N ASP A 92 6.35 9.08 14.41
CA ASP A 92 5.71 10.39 14.57
C ASP A 92 5.88 11.27 13.31
N ALA A 93 6.46 10.74 12.22
CA ALA A 93 6.79 11.50 11.02
C ALA A 93 5.59 12.25 10.40
N GLU A 94 5.78 13.55 10.19
CA GLU A 94 4.88 14.38 9.39
C GLU A 94 5.30 14.31 7.92
N ILE A 95 4.43 13.78 7.06
CA ILE A 95 4.68 13.67 5.63
C ILE A 95 4.09 14.89 4.94
N VAL A 96 4.90 15.59 4.14
CA VAL A 96 4.50 16.80 3.44
C VAL A 96 4.67 16.60 1.93
N TYR A 97 3.63 16.95 1.18
CA TYR A 97 3.66 17.01 -0.27
C TYR A 97 3.71 18.46 -0.71
N VAL A 98 4.63 18.78 -1.63
CA VAL A 98 4.80 20.13 -2.19
C VAL A 98 4.99 20.05 -3.71
N PRO A 99 4.88 21.16 -4.46
CA PRO A 99 5.25 21.19 -5.86
C PRO A 99 6.65 20.62 -6.11
N ARG A 100 6.83 19.95 -7.25
CA ARG A 100 8.06 19.21 -7.59
C ARG A 100 9.35 20.03 -7.41
N ASP A 101 9.30 21.30 -7.80
CA ASP A 101 10.41 22.25 -7.77
C ASP A 101 10.63 22.89 -6.39
N GLU A 102 9.70 22.70 -5.45
CA GLU A 102 9.77 23.25 -4.10
C GLU A 102 10.34 22.28 -3.05
N VAL A 103 10.48 20.99 -3.36
CA VAL A 103 10.86 19.94 -2.40
C VAL A 103 12.15 20.28 -1.64
N LEU A 104 13.22 20.69 -2.34
CA LEU A 104 14.51 20.98 -1.71
C LEU A 104 14.48 22.31 -0.93
N ALA A 105 13.82 23.33 -1.47
CA ALA A 105 13.67 24.62 -0.79
C ALA A 105 12.83 24.49 0.50
N PHE A 106 11.80 23.65 0.47
CA PHE A 106 11.02 23.30 1.66
C PHE A 106 11.89 22.54 2.66
N ALA A 107 12.63 21.52 2.21
CA ALA A 107 13.51 20.73 3.07
C ALA A 107 14.50 21.60 3.84
N GLU A 108 15.17 22.53 3.15
CA GLU A 108 16.11 23.47 3.77
C GLU A 108 15.42 24.40 4.77
N ARG A 109 14.31 25.04 4.36
CA ARG A 109 13.60 26.03 5.20
C ARG A 109 13.01 25.42 6.47
N GLU A 110 12.45 24.22 6.36
CA GLU A 110 11.70 23.56 7.44
C GLU A 110 12.55 22.55 8.21
N GLY A 111 13.81 22.35 7.83
CA GLY A 111 14.65 21.27 8.37
C GLY A 111 14.07 19.87 8.09
N ALA A 112 13.31 19.72 7.00
CA ALA A 112 12.65 18.47 6.64
C ALA A 112 13.58 17.54 5.86
N THR A 113 13.32 16.24 5.95
CA THR A 113 14.06 15.23 5.20
C THR A 113 13.39 14.96 3.86
N SER A 114 14.08 15.25 2.75
CA SER A 114 13.51 15.08 1.41
C SER A 114 13.64 13.64 0.89
N PHE A 115 12.61 13.16 0.21
CA PHE A 115 12.62 11.86 -0.47
C PHE A 115 11.85 11.83 -1.80
N ASP A 116 12.11 10.84 -2.66
CA ASP A 116 11.57 10.64 -4.03
C ASP A 116 11.37 11.95 -4.84
N ALA A 117 12.42 12.77 -4.89
CA ALA A 117 12.46 13.92 -5.76
C ALA A 117 13.87 14.11 -6.34
N PRO A 118 14.01 14.80 -7.49
CA PRO A 118 15.32 15.13 -8.03
C PRO A 118 16.18 15.87 -6.99
N GLY A 119 17.35 15.32 -6.68
CA GLY A 119 18.26 15.88 -5.68
C GLY A 119 17.84 15.70 -4.21
N ALA A 120 16.78 14.95 -3.93
CA ALA A 120 16.38 14.62 -2.57
C ALA A 120 17.44 13.79 -1.85
N ARG A 121 17.44 13.86 -0.51
CA ARG A 121 18.38 13.09 0.33
C ARG A 121 18.24 11.59 0.10
N TYR A 122 17.00 11.10 0.03
CA TYR A 122 16.70 9.72 -0.31
C TYR A 122 15.96 9.69 -1.66
N THR A 123 16.63 9.19 -2.68
CA THR A 123 16.09 9.13 -4.04
C THR A 123 16.59 7.86 -4.71
N HIS A 124 16.12 7.59 -5.92
CA HIS A 124 16.59 6.46 -6.71
C HIS A 124 18.10 6.50 -6.87
N ARG A 125 18.76 5.37 -6.60
CA ARG A 125 20.22 5.26 -6.67
C ARG A 125 20.63 3.88 -7.15
N ASP A 126 21.57 3.81 -8.08
CA ASP A 126 22.15 2.54 -8.57
C ASP A 126 21.10 1.52 -9.04
N GLY A 127 20.03 2.00 -9.71
CA GLY A 127 18.93 1.18 -10.20
C GLY A 127 17.86 0.84 -9.15
N LYS A 128 18.03 1.26 -7.90
CA LYS A 128 17.06 1.05 -6.81
C LYS A 128 16.06 2.18 -6.74
N CYS A 129 14.84 1.87 -6.31
CA CYS A 129 13.85 2.89 -5.96
C CYS A 129 14.19 3.56 -4.62
N SER A 130 13.47 4.63 -4.28
CA SER A 130 13.66 5.36 -3.02
C SER A 130 13.32 4.49 -1.80
N PHE A 131 12.34 3.60 -1.92
CA PHE A 131 11.99 2.64 -0.85
C PHE A 131 13.17 1.72 -0.51
N GLU A 132 13.81 1.14 -1.53
CA GLU A 132 15.00 0.31 -1.38
C GLU A 132 16.18 1.10 -0.81
N THR A 133 16.36 2.33 -1.27
CA THR A 133 17.40 3.23 -0.75
C THR A 133 17.22 3.49 0.75
N LEU A 134 15.98 3.70 1.22
CA LEU A 134 15.67 3.83 2.64
C LEU A 134 15.96 2.55 3.42
N VAL A 135 15.58 1.38 2.88
CA VAL A 135 15.87 0.07 3.52
C VAL A 135 17.37 -0.10 3.77
N GLU A 136 18.21 0.28 2.79
CA GLU A 136 19.66 0.18 2.90
C GLU A 136 20.29 1.20 3.84
N GLU A 137 19.94 2.48 3.70
CA GLU A 137 20.51 3.58 4.50
C GLU A 137 20.15 3.47 5.99
N PHE A 138 19.00 2.86 6.31
CA PHE A 138 18.56 2.63 7.69
C PHE A 138 18.87 1.22 8.21
N HIS A 139 19.58 0.38 7.43
CA HIS A 139 19.95 -0.98 7.81
C HIS A 139 18.76 -1.82 8.30
N ILE A 140 17.67 -1.81 7.54
CA ILE A 140 16.43 -2.51 7.92
C ILE A 140 16.55 -4.00 7.55
N ASP A 141 16.73 -4.84 8.58
CA ASP A 141 16.93 -6.30 8.45
C ASP A 141 15.63 -7.13 8.59
N ASP A 142 14.50 -6.65 8.07
CA ASP A 142 13.24 -7.41 8.06
C ASP A 142 13.05 -8.13 6.71
N PRO A 143 13.05 -9.48 6.67
CA PRO A 143 12.87 -10.23 5.42
C PRO A 143 11.54 -9.96 4.71
N ALA A 144 10.47 -9.63 5.45
CA ALA A 144 9.19 -9.29 4.86
C ALA A 144 9.23 -7.90 4.19
N ILE A 145 9.98 -6.96 4.76
CA ILE A 145 10.27 -5.67 4.10
C ILE A 145 11.11 -5.91 2.85
N GLY A 146 12.06 -6.86 2.86
CA GLY A 146 12.80 -7.27 1.66
C GLY A 146 11.88 -7.81 0.55
N VAL A 147 10.85 -8.58 0.88
CA VAL A 147 9.83 -9.01 -0.09
C VAL A 147 9.04 -7.81 -0.62
N MET A 148 8.62 -6.89 0.26
CA MET A 148 7.93 -5.66 -0.17
C MET A 148 8.79 -4.82 -1.09
N ALA A 149 10.07 -4.63 -0.77
CA ALA A 149 11.01 -3.84 -1.55
C ALA A 149 11.06 -4.31 -3.01
N ARG A 150 11.09 -5.63 -3.24
CA ARG A 150 11.02 -6.20 -4.60
C ARG A 150 9.70 -5.94 -5.32
N VAL A 151 8.57 -5.97 -4.59
CA VAL A 151 7.25 -5.69 -5.18
C VAL A 151 7.15 -4.21 -5.56
N VAL A 152 7.55 -3.32 -4.65
CA VAL A 152 7.55 -1.86 -4.83
C VAL A 152 8.50 -1.46 -5.95
N HIS A 153 9.71 -2.03 -5.99
CA HIS A 153 10.67 -1.81 -7.09
C HIS A 153 10.03 -2.04 -8.45
N GLY A 154 9.42 -3.20 -8.69
CA GLY A 154 8.76 -3.47 -9.96
C GLY A 154 7.49 -2.62 -10.19
N ALA A 155 6.91 -2.03 -9.16
CA ALA A 155 5.76 -1.13 -9.35
C ALA A 155 6.18 0.32 -9.65
N ASP A 156 7.45 0.67 -9.39
CA ASP A 156 7.96 2.03 -9.48
C ASP A 156 9.00 2.22 -10.60
N VAL A 157 9.80 1.19 -10.87
CA VAL A 157 10.83 1.15 -11.91
C VAL A 157 10.27 0.47 -13.16
N SER A 158 9.98 1.25 -14.19
CA SER A 158 9.26 0.80 -15.39
C SER A 158 9.97 -0.30 -16.18
N GLU A 159 11.29 -0.28 -16.17
CA GLU A 159 12.18 -1.24 -16.83
C GLU A 159 12.08 -2.63 -16.19
N ASP A 160 11.77 -2.66 -14.89
CA ASP A 160 11.72 -3.86 -14.06
C ASP A 160 10.29 -4.21 -13.64
N ALA A 161 9.31 -3.80 -14.44
CA ALA A 161 7.90 -3.88 -14.07
C ALA A 161 7.35 -5.30 -13.85
N ASP A 162 8.10 -6.31 -14.29
CA ASP A 162 7.81 -7.74 -14.10
C ASP A 162 8.72 -8.40 -13.05
N ALA A 163 9.39 -7.63 -12.18
CA ALA A 163 10.23 -8.13 -11.08
C ALA A 163 9.48 -9.11 -10.16
N THR A 164 8.18 -8.89 -9.98
CA THR A 164 7.25 -9.83 -9.35
C THR A 164 5.86 -9.76 -10.00
N PRO A 165 5.05 -10.84 -9.98
CA PRO A 165 3.66 -10.77 -10.42
C PRO A 165 2.81 -9.75 -9.65
N GLN A 166 3.18 -9.47 -8.38
CA GLN A 166 2.49 -8.53 -7.50
C GLN A 166 2.74 -7.08 -7.91
N SER A 167 3.88 -6.79 -8.53
CA SER A 167 4.28 -5.44 -8.94
C SER A 167 3.25 -4.78 -9.86
N ARG A 168 2.79 -5.49 -10.91
CA ARG A 168 1.74 -5.02 -11.82
C ARG A 168 0.42 -4.73 -11.10
N GLY A 169 0.09 -5.52 -10.08
CA GLY A 169 -1.11 -5.30 -9.28
C GLY A 169 -1.01 -4.04 -8.42
N LEU A 170 0.14 -3.82 -7.80
CA LEU A 170 0.41 -2.62 -7.00
C LEU A 170 0.42 -1.35 -7.88
N GLU A 171 1.08 -1.41 -9.05
CA GLU A 171 1.07 -0.34 -10.05
C GLU A 171 -0.36 0.02 -10.48
N ALA A 172 -1.19 -0.98 -10.78
CA ALA A 172 -2.59 -0.75 -11.17
C ALA A 172 -3.43 -0.09 -10.06
N ILE A 173 -3.17 -0.42 -8.79
CA ILE A 173 -3.81 0.22 -7.64
C ILE A 173 -3.36 1.68 -7.53
N ALA A 174 -2.05 1.95 -7.61
CA ALA A 174 -1.49 3.30 -7.53
C ALA A 174 -2.01 4.21 -8.66
N GLU A 175 -2.07 3.71 -9.90
CA GLU A 175 -2.66 4.44 -11.02
C GLU A 175 -4.16 4.69 -10.80
N GLY A 176 -4.88 3.71 -10.27
CA GLY A 176 -6.28 3.86 -9.89
C GLY A 176 -6.49 5.02 -8.90
N PHE A 177 -5.65 5.13 -7.87
CA PHE A 177 -5.71 6.23 -6.91
C PHE A 177 -5.39 7.59 -7.53
N ALA A 178 -4.40 7.67 -8.42
CA ALA A 178 -4.06 8.89 -9.14
C ALA A 178 -5.23 9.43 -9.99
N LEU A 179 -6.13 8.55 -10.46
CA LEU A 179 -7.31 8.91 -11.24
C LEU A 179 -8.50 9.38 -10.40
N LEU A 180 -8.48 9.23 -9.07
CA LEU A 180 -9.59 9.63 -8.20
C LEU A 180 -9.65 11.15 -7.96
N GLY A 181 -8.58 11.89 -8.27
CA GLY A 181 -8.52 13.34 -8.05
C GLY A 181 -8.62 13.72 -6.57
N LEU A 182 -8.00 12.92 -5.70
CA LEU A 182 -7.95 13.17 -4.26
C LEU A 182 -6.85 14.18 -3.91
N ASP A 183 -7.00 14.83 -2.77
CA ASP A 183 -5.90 15.51 -2.10
C ASP A 183 -4.80 14.50 -1.71
N ASP A 184 -3.53 14.93 -1.77
CA ASP A 184 -2.37 14.05 -1.56
C ASP A 184 -2.34 13.41 -0.16
N GLN A 185 -2.70 14.16 0.89
CA GLN A 185 -2.77 13.60 2.24
C GLN A 185 -3.91 12.59 2.35
N ARG A 186 -5.05 12.90 1.73
CA ARG A 186 -6.18 11.97 1.70
C ARG A 186 -5.85 10.68 0.93
N GLN A 187 -5.13 10.80 -0.18
CA GLN A 187 -4.65 9.65 -0.94
C GLN A 187 -3.70 8.80 -0.10
N LEU A 188 -2.72 9.42 0.56
CA LEU A 188 -1.82 8.75 1.50
C LEU A 188 -2.58 7.96 2.57
N GLU A 189 -3.50 8.61 3.28
CA GLU A 189 -4.32 7.96 4.33
C GLU A 189 -5.05 6.70 3.83
N LEU A 190 -5.59 6.75 2.61
CA LEU A 190 -6.36 5.66 2.03
C LEU A 190 -5.49 4.53 1.49
N GLU A 191 -4.27 4.82 1.06
CA GLU A 191 -3.34 3.82 0.54
C GLU A 191 -2.50 3.14 1.63
N LEU A 192 -2.26 3.77 2.79
CA LEU A 192 -1.47 3.16 3.88
C LEU A 192 -1.95 1.74 4.28
N PRO A 193 -3.27 1.46 4.41
CA PRO A 193 -3.74 0.10 4.68
C PRO A 193 -3.42 -0.92 3.59
N VAL A 194 -3.23 -0.49 2.34
CA VAL A 194 -2.79 -1.38 1.23
C VAL A 194 -1.39 -1.89 1.52
N TYR A 195 -0.49 -1.02 1.99
CA TYR A 195 0.87 -1.39 2.37
C TYR A 195 0.90 -2.22 3.67
N ASP A 196 0.01 -1.95 4.64
CA ASP A 196 -0.16 -2.84 5.79
C ASP A 196 -0.58 -4.26 5.35
N ALA A 197 -1.50 -4.37 4.40
CA ALA A 197 -1.95 -5.65 3.86
C ALA A 197 -0.83 -6.36 3.07
N LEU A 198 -0.07 -5.60 2.25
CA LEU A 198 1.07 -6.12 1.52
C LEU A 198 2.17 -6.63 2.46
N TYR A 199 2.44 -5.92 3.55
CA TYR A 199 3.38 -6.34 4.57
C TYR A 199 2.91 -7.62 5.28
N ALA A 200 1.64 -7.70 5.68
CA ALA A 200 1.08 -8.90 6.31
C ALA A 200 1.16 -10.13 5.37
N TRP A 201 0.92 -9.93 4.07
CA TRP A 201 1.13 -10.96 3.06
C TRP A 201 2.61 -11.36 2.95
N ALA A 202 3.52 -10.39 2.86
CA ALA A 202 4.97 -10.64 2.80
C ALA A 202 5.47 -11.43 4.01
N GLN A 203 5.00 -11.11 5.22
CA GLN A 203 5.30 -11.88 6.42
C GLN A 203 4.80 -13.33 6.32
N ALA A 204 3.64 -13.57 5.71
CA ALA A 204 3.14 -14.92 5.48
C ALA A 204 4.01 -15.70 4.49
N GLN A 205 4.51 -15.04 3.43
CA GLN A 205 5.43 -15.64 2.46
C GLN A 205 6.74 -16.06 3.12
N VAL A 206 7.32 -15.20 3.97
CA VAL A 206 8.56 -15.49 4.70
C VAL A 206 8.38 -16.67 5.66
N ARG A 207 7.25 -16.75 6.38
CA ARG A 207 6.96 -17.89 7.28
C ARG A 207 6.76 -19.22 6.55
N ALA A 208 6.39 -19.18 5.28
CA ALA A 208 6.14 -20.37 4.47
C ALA A 208 7.38 -20.85 3.70
N ALA A 209 8.47 -20.07 3.69
CA ALA A 209 9.75 -20.40 3.07
C ALA A 209 10.66 -21.19 4.03
#